data_AF-A0A1F8QFM8-F1
#
_entry.id   AF-A0A1F8QFM8-F1
#
_cell.length_a   1.000
_cell.length_b   1.000
_cell.length_c   1.000
_cell.angle_alpha   90.00
_cell.angle_beta   90.00
_cell.angle_gamma   90.00
#
_symmetry.space_group_name_H-M   'P 1'
#
loop_
_entity.id
_entity.type
_entity.pdbx_description
1 polymer ?
#
loop_
_entity_poly.entity_id
_entity_poly.type
_entity_poly.pdbx_seq_one_letter_code
_entity_poly.pdbx_strand_id
1 'polypeptide(L)'
;MEVNFKASAWQAGKPSSTPNLMLPKTDEGKLVEQAEILVSRLERISADSVWAHRSSGLRGGLLRLLENWEAGERKTGGGAEITALENLACMIQAGYSMLERAAREY
;
A
#
# COMPACT_ATOMS: atom_id res chain seq x y z
N MET A 1 12.06 48.65 -31.16
CA MET A 1 13.02 47.60 -31.58
C MET A 1 13.69 47.06 -30.34
N GLU A 2 13.84 45.75 -30.31
CA GLU A 2 14.04 44.91 -29.13
C GLU A 2 15.17 45.34 -28.17
N VAL A 3 14.91 45.26 -26.87
CA VAL A 3 15.96 45.15 -25.86
C VAL A 3 16.07 43.70 -25.42
N ASN A 4 17.01 43.03 -26.07
CA ASN A 4 17.51 41.72 -25.74
C ASN A 4 18.51 41.89 -24.57
N PHE A 5 18.20 41.36 -23.38
CA PHE A 5 19.15 41.34 -22.26
C PHE A 5 19.48 39.88 -21.94
N LYS A 6 20.58 39.39 -22.51
CA LYS A 6 21.33 38.26 -21.95
C LYS A 6 22.24 38.79 -20.86
N ALA A 7 22.08 38.28 -19.64
CA ALA A 7 23.10 38.36 -18.60
C ALA A 7 23.34 36.95 -18.03
N SER A 8 24.54 36.46 -18.28
CA SER A 8 25.10 35.21 -17.79
C SER A 8 25.42 35.27 -16.29
N ALA A 9 24.97 34.24 -15.59
CA ALA A 9 25.73 33.34 -14.71
C ALA A 9 26.41 33.81 -13.39
N TRP A 10 26.17 32.97 -12.36
CA TRP A 10 26.82 32.77 -11.04
C TRP A 10 26.34 33.70 -9.90
N GLN A 11 25.97 33.22 -8.69
CA GLN A 11 26.63 32.17 -7.90
C GLN A 11 25.75 31.62 -6.74
N ALA A 12 25.91 30.30 -6.51
CA ALA A 12 25.90 29.57 -5.22
C ALA A 12 24.70 29.65 -4.26
N GLY A 13 23.87 28.61 -4.31
CA GLY A 13 23.07 28.14 -3.18
C GLY A 13 22.44 26.77 -3.46
N LYS A 14 23.12 25.67 -3.12
CA LYS A 14 22.42 24.40 -2.82
C LYS A 14 21.69 24.63 -1.48
N PRO A 15 20.42 24.24 -1.28
CA PRO A 15 19.98 22.84 -1.38
C PRO A 15 18.63 22.71 -2.10
N SER A 16 18.28 21.61 -2.71
CA SER A 16 17.89 20.39 -2.03
C SER A 16 17.31 19.49 -3.11
N SER A 17 17.53 18.19 -2.98
CA SER A 17 16.70 17.21 -3.65
C SER A 17 15.25 17.54 -3.38
N THR A 18 14.54 18.11 -4.35
CA THR A 18 13.16 17.72 -4.55
C THR A 18 13.24 16.41 -5.32
N PRO A 19 13.21 15.23 -4.67
CA PRO A 19 12.67 14.11 -5.38
C PRO A 19 11.27 14.58 -5.76
N ASN A 20 11.04 14.70 -7.07
CA ASN A 20 9.71 14.63 -7.63
C ASN A 20 8.97 13.57 -6.82
N LEU A 21 8.05 13.97 -5.95
CA LEU A 21 7.24 13.07 -5.12
C LEU A 21 6.17 12.44 -6.03
N MET A 22 6.62 11.97 -7.19
CA MET A 22 6.21 10.73 -7.80
C MET A 22 6.34 9.72 -6.67
N LEU A 23 5.28 9.56 -5.88
CA LEU A 23 5.02 8.28 -5.25
C LEU A 23 5.34 7.28 -6.34
N PRO A 24 6.36 6.39 -6.17
CA PRO A 24 6.54 5.33 -7.12
C PRO A 24 5.15 4.76 -7.34
N LYS A 25 4.76 4.51 -8.60
CA LYS A 25 3.62 3.64 -8.88
C LYS A 25 3.97 2.29 -8.25
N THR A 26 3.88 2.23 -6.94
CA THR A 26 4.18 1.09 -6.10
C THR A 26 3.04 0.20 -6.44
N ASP A 27 3.37 -0.83 -7.20
CA ASP A 27 2.46 -1.50 -8.11
C ASP A 27 1.15 -1.85 -7.39
N GLU A 28 0.11 -1.03 -7.58
CA GLU A 28 -1.21 -1.23 -6.99
C GLU A 28 -1.69 -2.66 -7.26
N GLY A 29 -1.45 -3.14 -8.49
CA GLY A 29 -1.68 -4.52 -8.89
C GLY A 29 -0.90 -5.55 -8.07
N LYS A 30 0.36 -5.29 -7.68
CA LYS A 30 1.11 -6.21 -6.80
C LYS A 30 0.56 -6.20 -5.37
N LEU A 31 0.08 -5.07 -4.86
CA LEU A 31 -0.55 -5.03 -3.53
C LEU A 31 -1.86 -5.83 -3.53
N VAL A 32 -2.67 -5.67 -4.56
CA VAL A 32 -3.90 -6.46 -4.75
C VAL A 32 -3.58 -7.95 -4.85
N GLU A 33 -2.63 -8.34 -5.70
CA GLU A 33 -2.18 -9.73 -5.82
C GLU A 33 -1.68 -10.31 -4.48
N GLN A 34 -0.91 -9.52 -3.73
CA GLN A 34 -0.45 -9.93 -2.40
C GLN A 34 -1.60 -10.11 -1.40
N ALA A 35 -2.61 -9.24 -1.45
CA ALA A 35 -3.79 -9.35 -0.59
C ALA A 35 -4.62 -10.59 -0.92
N GLU A 36 -4.81 -10.93 -2.20
CA GLU A 36 -5.49 -12.17 -2.64
C GLU A 36 -4.76 -13.44 -2.16
N ILE A 37 -3.43 -13.47 -2.31
CA ILE A 37 -2.59 -14.57 -1.81
C ILE A 37 -2.72 -14.68 -0.29
N LEU A 38 -2.69 -13.55 0.42
CA LEU A 38 -2.83 -13.53 1.88
C LEU A 38 -4.19 -14.03 2.34
N VAL A 39 -5.29 -13.62 1.71
CA VAL A 39 -6.65 -14.11 2.01
C VAL A 39 -6.68 -15.64 1.92
N SER A 40 -6.14 -16.19 0.82
CA SER A 40 -6.07 -17.64 0.59
C SER A 40 -5.23 -18.38 1.65
N ARG A 41 -4.16 -17.75 2.15
CA ARG A 41 -3.29 -18.34 3.18
C ARG A 41 -3.88 -18.23 4.58
N LEU A 42 -4.49 -17.10 4.92
CA LEU A 42 -5.14 -16.88 6.21
C LEU A 42 -6.32 -17.83 6.42
N GLU A 43 -7.03 -18.20 5.34
CA GLU A 43 -8.08 -19.22 5.34
C GLU A 43 -7.57 -20.62 5.73
N ARG A 44 -6.28 -20.88 5.50
CA ARG A 44 -5.65 -22.18 5.79
C ARG A 44 -5.03 -22.24 7.19
N ILE A 45 -5.10 -21.18 7.98
CA ILE A 45 -4.72 -21.24 9.40
C ILE A 45 -5.67 -22.23 10.08
N SER A 46 -5.11 -23.26 10.72
CA SER A 46 -5.90 -24.29 11.38
C SER A 46 -6.86 -23.68 12.41
N ALA A 47 -8.07 -24.25 12.51
CA ALA A 47 -9.03 -23.88 13.55
C ALA A 47 -8.49 -24.09 14.97
N ASP A 48 -7.51 -24.97 15.13
CA ASP A 48 -6.85 -25.25 16.41
C ASP A 48 -5.75 -24.23 16.79
N SER A 49 -5.36 -23.33 15.88
CA SER A 49 -4.38 -22.28 16.18
C SER A 49 -5.02 -21.17 17.00
N VAL A 50 -4.31 -20.66 18.01
CA VAL A 50 -4.69 -19.48 18.79
C VAL A 50 -4.90 -18.24 17.90
N TRP A 51 -4.33 -18.23 16.68
CA TRP A 51 -4.47 -17.15 15.71
C TRP A 51 -5.71 -17.26 14.80
N ALA A 52 -6.46 -18.37 14.80
CA ALA A 52 -7.59 -18.62 13.88
C ALA A 52 -8.71 -17.57 13.99
N HIS A 53 -9.04 -17.15 15.22
CA HIS A 53 -10.04 -16.11 15.42
C HIS A 53 -9.56 -14.74 14.91
N ARG A 54 -8.27 -14.43 15.11
CA ARG A 54 -7.69 -13.15 14.68
C ARG A 54 -7.50 -13.09 13.16
N SER A 55 -7.17 -14.22 12.53
CA SER A 55 -7.02 -14.30 11.08
C SER A 55 -8.34 -14.12 10.34
N SER A 56 -9.45 -14.59 10.93
CA SER A 56 -10.79 -14.41 10.38
C SER A 56 -11.16 -12.92 10.22
N GLY A 57 -10.88 -12.09 11.22
CA GLY A 57 -11.13 -10.64 11.16
C GLY A 57 -10.25 -9.94 10.12
N LEU A 58 -8.96 -10.30 10.07
CA LEU A 58 -8.01 -9.72 9.12
C LEU A 58 -8.35 -10.11 7.66
N ARG A 59 -8.72 -11.38 7.43
CA ARG A 59 -9.19 -11.90 6.14
C ARG A 59 -10.43 -11.15 5.66
N GLY A 60 -11.41 -10.96 6.55
CA GLY A 60 -12.64 -10.22 6.23
C GLY A 60 -12.38 -8.75 5.87
N GLY A 61 -11.43 -8.09 6.55
CA GLY A 61 -11.04 -6.72 6.21
C GLY A 61 -10.31 -6.61 4.86
N LEU A 62 -9.40 -7.55 4.57
CA LEU A 62 -8.73 -7.64 3.26
C LEU A 62 -9.73 -7.88 2.12
N LEU A 63 -10.70 -8.79 2.30
CA LEU A 63 -11.75 -9.05 1.30
C LEU A 63 -12.56 -7.79 0.98
N ARG A 64 -13.00 -7.05 2.01
CA ARG A 64 -13.73 -5.79 1.79
C ARG A 64 -12.92 -4.74 1.04
N LEU A 65 -11.62 -4.66 1.31
CA LEU A 65 -10.75 -3.73 0.57
C LEU A 65 -10.63 -4.15 -0.90
N LEU A 66 -10.47 -5.45 -1.17
CA LEU A 66 -10.42 -6.00 -2.53
C LEU A 66 -11.74 -5.77 -3.29
N GLU A 67 -12.89 -6.05 -2.65
CA GLU A 67 -14.23 -5.80 -3.22
C GLU A 67 -14.42 -4.34 -3.61
N ASN A 68 -14.04 -3.40 -2.72
CA ASN A 68 -14.10 -1.97 -3.01
C ASN A 68 -13.16 -1.57 -4.17
N TRP A 69 -12.04 -2.28 -4.31
CA TRP A 69 -11.07 -2.09 -5.38
C TRP A 69 -11.62 -2.52 -6.74
N GLU A 70 -12.21 -3.72 -6.80
CA GLU A 70 -12.87 -4.26 -7.99
C GLU A 70 -14.08 -3.42 -8.41
N ALA A 71 -14.89 -2.97 -7.45
CA ALA A 71 -16.07 -2.15 -7.69
C ALA A 71 -15.74 -0.73 -8.18
N GLY A 72 -14.46 -0.32 -8.15
CA GLY A 72 -14.05 1.03 -8.51
C GLY A 72 -14.52 2.09 -7.51
N GLU A 73 -14.99 1.69 -6.33
CA GLU A 73 -15.44 2.58 -5.24
C GLU A 73 -14.29 3.23 -4.46
N ARG A 74 -13.13 3.39 -5.12
CA ARG A 74 -12.07 4.26 -4.62
C ARG A 74 -12.66 5.66 -4.57
N LYS A 75 -12.85 6.20 -3.37
CA LYS A 75 -13.33 7.57 -3.16
C LYS A 75 -12.48 8.50 -4.03
N THR A 76 -13.07 9.01 -5.11
CA THR A 76 -12.38 9.77 -6.15
C THR A 76 -11.96 11.12 -5.58
N GLY A 77 -10.73 11.19 -5.11
CA GLY A 77 -10.05 12.38 -4.62
C GLY A 77 -8.64 12.00 -4.20
N GLY A 78 -7.63 12.73 -4.68
CA GLY A 78 -6.22 12.31 -4.57
C GLY A 78 -5.75 11.94 -3.16
N GLY A 79 -6.34 12.53 -2.11
CA GLY A 79 -6.04 12.14 -0.72
C GLY A 79 -6.66 10.79 -0.31
N ALA A 80 -7.87 10.47 -0.76
CA ALA A 80 -8.57 9.25 -0.35
C ALA A 80 -8.04 7.99 -1.05
N GLU A 81 -7.54 8.10 -2.29
CA GLU A 81 -6.87 7.01 -2.99
C GLU A 81 -5.52 6.65 -2.34
N ILE A 82 -4.72 7.66 -1.96
CA ILE A 82 -3.46 7.45 -1.23
C ILE A 82 -3.74 6.72 0.09
N THR A 83 -4.73 7.17 0.86
CA THR A 83 -5.11 6.51 2.12
C THR A 83 -5.58 5.07 1.92
N ALA A 84 -6.30 4.77 0.83
CA ALA A 84 -6.72 3.40 0.54
C ALA A 84 -5.52 2.47 0.29
N LEU A 85 -4.53 2.93 -0.48
CA LEU A 85 -3.29 2.19 -0.76
C LEU A 85 -2.46 1.96 0.51
N GLU A 86 -2.33 2.99 1.35
CA GLU A 86 -1.64 2.88 2.64
C GLU A 86 -2.33 1.87 3.57
N ASN A 87 -3.66 1.92 3.64
CA ASN A 87 -4.45 0.96 4.41
C ASN A 87 -4.25 -0.48 3.93
N LEU A 88 -4.31 -0.70 2.61
CA LEU A 88 -4.08 -2.01 2.01
C LEU A 88 -2.67 -2.54 2.35
N ALA A 89 -1.64 -1.69 2.18
CA ALA A 89 -0.27 -2.05 2.54
C ALA A 89 -0.13 -2.41 4.04
N CYS A 90 -0.78 -1.67 4.94
CA CYS A 90 -0.77 -1.96 6.37
C CYS A 90 -1.45 -3.31 6.68
N MET A 91 -2.58 -3.60 6.03
CA MET A 91 -3.27 -4.88 6.20
C MET A 91 -2.45 -6.06 5.67
N ILE A 92 -1.73 -5.88 4.55
CA ILE A 92 -0.81 -6.87 4.00
C ILE A 92 0.31 -7.18 5.00
N GLN A 93 0.93 -6.15 5.58
CA GLN A 93 1.97 -6.33 6.61
C GLN A 93 1.45 -7.06 7.85
N ALA A 94 0.24 -6.71 8.30
CA ALA A 94 -0.43 -7.42 9.39
C ALA A 94 -0.71 -8.90 9.04
N GLY A 95 -1.07 -9.18 7.78
CA GLY A 95 -1.31 -10.53 7.27
C GLY A 95 -0.07 -11.41 7.33
N TYR A 96 1.05 -10.92 6.82
CA TYR A 96 2.32 -11.63 6.91
C TYR A 96 2.76 -11.87 8.36
N SER A 97 2.65 -10.84 9.21
CA SER A 97 2.96 -10.97 10.64
C SER A 97 2.11 -12.05 11.33
N MET A 98 0.84 -12.19 10.91
CA MET A 98 -0.05 -13.21 11.46
C MET A 98 0.32 -14.61 10.99
N LEU A 99 0.64 -14.78 9.71
CA LEU A 99 1.10 -16.06 9.16
C LEU A 99 2.40 -16.50 9.83
N GLU A 100 3.35 -15.58 10.04
CA GLU A 100 4.60 -15.87 10.74
C GLU A 100 4.35 -16.34 12.18
N ARG A 101 3.44 -15.66 12.90
CA ARG A 101 3.09 -16.03 14.27
C ARG A 101 2.37 -17.38 14.34
N ALA A 102 1.46 -17.66 13.42
CA ALA A 102 0.80 -18.95 13.32
C ALA A 102 1.80 -20.07 13.00
N ALA A 103 2.77 -19.82 12.12
CA ALA A 103 3.80 -20.79 11.78
C ALA A 103 4.78 -21.10 12.93
N ARG A 104 4.94 -20.19 13.91
CA ARG A 104 5.76 -20.40 15.11
C ARG A 104 5.04 -21.14 16.24
N GLU A 105 3.72 -21.25 16.17
CA GLU A 105 2.91 -21.96 17.17
C GLU A 105 3.01 -23.49 17.02
N TYR A 106 3.35 -23.95 15.81
CA TYR A 106 3.59 -25.34 15.45
C TYR A 106 5.08 -25.69 15.51
#